data_AF-A0AAV6B1T5-F1
#
_entry.id   AF-A0AAV6B1T5-F1
#
_cell.length_a   1.000
_cell.length_b   1.000
_cell.length_c   1.000
_cell.angle_alpha   90.00
_cell.angle_beta   90.00
_cell.angle_gamma   90.00
#
_symmetry.space_group_name_H-M   'P 1'
#
loop_
_entity.id
_entity.type
_entity.pdbx_description
1 polymer ?
#
loop_
_entity_poly.entity_id
_entity_poly.type
_entity_poly.pdbx_seq_one_letter_code
_entity_poly.pdbx_strand_id
1 'polypeptide(L)'
;MSNSPMISRRTFLRTTSMMAGAAVLAPVGRLFGADKLDGKIMTVLGPIAPDKLGITLTHEHGVVDFLGAEKSKTLRHDREEAFQTILPYLKRLKENGGQSFVECTP
;
A
#
# COMPACT_ATOMS: atom_id res chain seq x y z
N MET A 1 48.93 -1.79 10.15
CA MET A 1 48.37 -1.95 8.78
C MET A 1 46.93 -2.38 9.00
N SER A 2 45.86 -1.62 8.75
CA SER A 2 45.53 -0.57 7.77
C SER A 2 44.55 0.41 8.43
N ASN A 3 44.74 1.73 8.27
CA ASN A 3 43.74 2.74 8.65
C ASN A 3 42.83 2.97 7.43
N SER A 4 41.59 2.50 7.49
CA SER A 4 40.58 2.86 6.49
C SER A 4 40.30 4.37 6.55
N PRO A 5 40.25 5.09 5.42
CA PRO A 5 39.94 6.51 5.43
C PRO A 5 38.47 6.71 5.82
N MET A 6 38.22 7.39 6.95
CA MET A 6 36.89 7.86 7.33
C MET A 6 36.40 8.89 6.32
N ILE A 7 35.53 8.48 5.40
CA ILE A 7 34.81 9.41 4.53
C ILE A 7 33.84 10.21 5.39
N SER A 8 33.99 11.54 5.42
CA SER A 8 33.07 12.41 6.14
C SER A 8 31.70 12.43 5.47
N ARG A 9 30.62 12.52 6.27
CA ARG A 9 29.23 12.67 5.77
C ARG A 9 29.10 13.80 4.75
N ARG A 10 29.84 14.90 4.95
CA ARG A 10 29.85 16.06 4.04
C ARG A 10 30.46 15.73 2.69
N THR A 11 31.52 14.92 2.66
CA THR A 11 32.16 14.46 1.42
C THR A 11 31.23 13.54 0.65
N PHE A 12 30.58 12.59 1.35
CA PHE A 12 29.60 11.70 0.74
C PHE A 12 28.46 12.47 0.07
N LEU A 13 27.86 13.44 0.77
CA LEU A 13 26.74 14.25 0.26
C LEU A 13 27.12 15.11 -0.95
N ARG A 14 28.34 15.66 -1.00
CA ARG A 14 28.82 16.45 -2.15
C ARG A 14 29.09 15.58 -3.39
N THR A 15 29.66 14.40 -3.20
CA THR A 15 29.97 13.50 -4.32
C THR A 15 28.70 12.90 -4.93
N THR A 16 27.70 12.54 -4.12
CA THR A 16 26.41 12.04 -4.63
C THR A 16 25.61 13.11 -5.36
N SER A 17 25.64 14.37 -4.90
CA SER A 17 24.92 15.46 -5.57
C SER A 17 25.50 15.83 -6.94
N MET A 18 26.81 15.67 -7.17
CA MET A 18 27.40 15.88 -8.50
C MET A 18 27.10 14.74 -9.51
N MET A 19 26.95 13.48 -9.06
CA MET A 19 26.53 12.38 -9.96
C MET A 19 25.04 12.45 -10.33
N ALA A 20 24.19 13.01 -9.47
CA ALA A 20 22.77 13.19 -9.79
C ALA A 20 22.53 14.22 -10.92
N GLY A 21 23.41 15.22 -11.06
CA GLY A 21 23.28 16.27 -12.08
C GLY A 21 23.46 15.80 -13.53
N ALA A 22 24.23 14.73 -13.76
CA ALA A 22 24.44 14.19 -15.12
C ALA A 22 23.28 13.31 -15.62
N ALA A 23 22.36 12.91 -14.74
CA ALA A 23 21.18 12.10 -15.09
C ALA A 23 19.89 12.92 -15.31
N VAL A 24 19.97 14.26 -15.32
CA VAL A 24 18.79 15.17 -15.33
C VAL A 24 18.19 15.39 -16.73
N LEU A 25 18.79 14.89 -17.81
CA LEU A 25 18.27 15.12 -19.18
C LEU A 25 17.23 14.11 -19.68
N ALA A 26 16.94 13.05 -18.92
CA ALA A 26 15.77 12.21 -19.20
C ALA A 26 14.58 12.74 -18.39
N PRO A 27 13.39 12.95 -18.98
CA PRO A 27 12.20 13.24 -18.20
C PRO A 27 11.87 11.97 -17.39
N VAL A 28 12.32 11.94 -16.14
CA VAL A 28 12.10 10.82 -15.19
C VAL A 28 10.61 10.47 -15.08
N GLY A 29 9.72 11.45 -15.35
CA GLY A 29 8.28 11.25 -15.40
C GLY A 29 7.74 10.33 -16.51
N ARG A 30 8.57 9.89 -17.48
CA ARG A 30 8.17 8.90 -18.51
C ARG A 30 8.65 7.47 -18.24
N LEU A 31 9.63 7.27 -17.37
CA LEU A 31 10.13 5.93 -17.02
C LEU A 31 9.21 5.22 -16.01
N PHE A 32 8.53 6.01 -15.19
CA PHE A 32 7.45 5.55 -14.32
C PHE A 32 6.18 6.18 -14.88
N GLY A 33 5.53 5.48 -15.81
CA GLY A 33 4.21 5.86 -16.27
C GLY A 33 3.28 5.91 -15.07
N ALA A 34 3.07 7.09 -14.51
CA ALA A 34 1.95 7.33 -13.62
C ALA A 34 0.72 7.20 -14.51
N ASP A 35 0.13 5.99 -14.53
CA ASP A 35 -1.20 5.81 -15.11
C ASP A 35 -2.09 6.92 -14.54
N LYS A 36 -2.78 7.64 -15.43
CA LYS A 36 -3.78 8.62 -15.00
C LYS A 36 -4.80 7.88 -14.13
N LEU A 37 -4.77 8.15 -12.83
CA LEU A 37 -5.68 7.56 -11.84
C LEU A 37 -7.10 8.15 -11.96
N ASP A 38 -7.29 9.17 -12.80
CA ASP A 38 -8.57 9.80 -13.06
C ASP A 38 -9.62 8.75 -13.46
N GLY A 39 -10.70 8.67 -12.68
CA GLY A 39 -11.80 7.74 -12.93
C GLY A 39 -11.49 6.27 -12.61
N LYS A 40 -10.39 5.97 -11.91
CA LYS A 40 -10.07 4.62 -11.39
C LYS A 40 -10.49 4.47 -9.93
N ILE A 41 -10.68 3.23 -9.51
CA ILE A 41 -10.98 2.88 -8.11
C ILE A 41 -9.75 2.19 -7.55
N MET A 42 -9.22 2.72 -6.44
CA MET A 42 -8.05 2.13 -5.79
C MET A 42 -8.46 0.94 -4.92
N THR A 43 -7.79 -0.18 -5.11
CA THR A 43 -7.92 -1.37 -4.24
C THR A 43 -6.58 -1.67 -3.57
N VAL A 44 -6.56 -2.60 -2.62
CA VAL A 44 -5.31 -3.09 -2.00
C VAL A 44 -4.36 -3.77 -2.98
N LEU A 45 -4.85 -4.18 -4.16
CA LEU A 45 -4.05 -4.75 -5.25
C LEU A 45 -3.73 -3.74 -6.36
N GLY A 46 -4.06 -2.46 -6.17
CA GLY A 46 -3.85 -1.38 -7.14
C GLY A 46 -5.14 -0.86 -7.79
N PRO A 47 -5.02 0.07 -8.75
CA PRO A 47 -6.16 0.72 -9.39
C PRO A 47 -6.88 -0.23 -10.35
N ILE A 48 -8.21 -0.19 -10.32
CA ILE A 48 -9.09 -0.91 -11.26
C ILE A 48 -10.00 0.08 -12.00
N ALA A 49 -10.52 -0.32 -13.15
CA ALA A 49 -11.59 0.43 -13.81
C ALA A 49 -12.92 0.28 -13.02
N PRO A 50 -13.82 1.29 -13.00
CA PRO A 50 -15.04 1.24 -12.18
C PRO A 50 -15.97 0.05 -12.47
N ASP A 51 -16.04 -0.39 -13.72
CA ASP A 51 -16.81 -1.56 -14.16
C ASP A 51 -16.29 -2.89 -13.57
N LYS A 52 -15.06 -2.90 -13.02
CA LYS A 52 -14.48 -4.08 -12.35
C LYS A 52 -14.90 -4.25 -10.90
N LEU A 53 -15.59 -3.28 -10.29
CA LEU A 53 -16.11 -3.43 -8.93
C LEU A 53 -17.16 -4.54 -8.82
N GLY A 54 -18.01 -4.70 -9.84
CA GLY A 54 -19.13 -5.64 -9.83
C GLY A 54 -20.11 -5.42 -8.68
N ILE A 55 -20.82 -6.49 -8.26
CA ILE A 55 -21.65 -6.45 -7.05
C ILE A 55 -20.74 -6.20 -5.84
N THR A 56 -20.99 -5.09 -5.15
CA THR A 56 -20.09 -4.55 -4.14
C THR A 56 -20.83 -4.39 -2.81
N LEU A 57 -20.25 -4.90 -1.72
CA LEU A 57 -20.65 -4.51 -0.37
C LEU A 57 -19.96 -3.19 -0.01
N THR A 58 -20.71 -2.10 0.05
CA THR A 58 -20.13 -0.74 0.08
C THR A 58 -19.66 -0.27 1.45
N HIS A 59 -19.98 -0.99 2.53
CA HIS A 59 -19.59 -0.61 3.89
C HIS A 59 -19.51 -1.85 4.78
N GLU A 60 -18.31 -2.40 4.94
CA GLU A 60 -18.07 -3.57 5.78
C GLU A 60 -16.84 -3.35 6.66
N HIS A 61 -16.72 -4.15 7.71
CA HIS A 61 -15.52 -4.16 8.55
C HIS A 61 -15.01 -5.59 8.68
N GLY A 62 -13.77 -5.83 8.25
CA GLY A 62 -13.16 -7.16 8.33
C GLY A 62 -12.67 -7.48 9.74
N VAL A 63 -12.01 -6.50 10.38
CA VAL A 63 -11.51 -6.58 11.74
C VAL A 63 -11.75 -5.23 12.41
N VAL A 64 -12.48 -5.21 13.52
CA VAL A 64 -12.71 -3.97 14.27
C VAL A 64 -12.01 -4.01 15.62
N ASP A 65 -11.39 -2.89 15.96
CA ASP A 65 -10.82 -2.62 17.27
C ASP A 65 -11.50 -1.37 17.87
N PHE A 66 -12.39 -1.57 18.84
CA PHE A 66 -13.10 -0.47 19.51
C PHE A 66 -12.30 0.23 20.62
N LEU A 67 -11.04 -0.15 20.88
CA LEU A 67 -10.20 0.54 21.86
C LEU A 67 -9.83 1.95 21.39
N GLY A 68 -9.82 2.16 20.07
CA GLY A 68 -9.38 3.39 19.43
C GLY A 68 -7.91 3.32 19.01
N ALA A 69 -7.62 3.80 17.80
CA ALA A 69 -6.27 3.80 17.23
C ALA A 69 -5.27 4.60 18.07
N GLU A 70 -5.74 5.60 18.82
CA GLU A 70 -4.92 6.43 19.71
C GLU A 70 -4.44 5.70 20.96
N LYS A 71 -5.15 4.63 21.38
CA LYS A 71 -4.83 3.83 22.57
C LYS A 71 -4.17 2.50 22.23
N SER A 72 -4.35 2.02 20.99
CA SER A 72 -3.79 0.76 20.55
C SER A 72 -2.28 0.89 20.30
N LYS A 73 -1.48 0.22 21.13
CA LYS A 73 -0.01 0.16 20.95
C LYS A 73 0.45 -0.99 20.07
N THR A 74 -0.40 -2.00 19.93
CA THR A 74 -0.11 -3.27 19.25
C THR A 74 -1.40 -3.82 18.66
N LEU A 75 -1.28 -4.67 17.64
CA LEU A 75 -2.41 -5.45 17.16
C LEU A 75 -2.96 -6.32 18.30
N ARG A 76 -4.25 -6.20 18.60
CA ARG A 76 -4.91 -6.98 19.67
C ARG A 76 -5.50 -8.29 19.17
N HIS A 77 -5.67 -8.42 17.86
CA HIS A 77 -6.17 -9.61 17.20
C HIS A 77 -5.00 -10.43 16.65
N ASP A 78 -5.07 -11.75 16.81
CA ASP A 78 -4.16 -12.63 16.11
C ASP A 78 -4.47 -12.60 14.60
N ARG A 79 -3.43 -12.47 13.79
CA ARG A 79 -3.57 -12.29 12.34
C ARG A 79 -4.10 -13.55 11.66
N GLU A 80 -3.64 -14.71 12.09
CA GLU A 80 -4.03 -15.97 11.50
C GLU A 80 -5.47 -16.33 11.91
N GLU A 81 -5.81 -16.14 13.19
CA GLU A 81 -7.17 -16.32 13.68
C GLU A 81 -8.17 -15.42 12.95
N ALA A 82 -7.84 -14.14 12.76
CA ALA A 82 -8.67 -13.20 12.00
C ALA A 82 -8.82 -13.67 10.55
N PHE A 83 -7.73 -14.07 9.89
CA PHE A 83 -7.77 -14.56 8.51
C PHE A 83 -8.66 -15.80 8.36
N GLN A 84 -8.49 -16.81 9.21
CA GLN A 84 -9.29 -18.04 9.18
C GLN A 84 -10.76 -17.79 9.48
N THR A 85 -11.07 -16.78 10.31
CA THR A 85 -12.44 -16.37 10.62
C THR A 85 -13.10 -15.64 9.45
N ILE A 86 -12.39 -14.73 8.78
CA ILE A 86 -12.95 -13.86 7.73
C ILE A 86 -13.08 -14.59 6.39
N LEU A 87 -12.10 -15.43 6.03
CA LEU A 87 -12.01 -16.05 4.71
C LEU A 87 -13.29 -16.81 4.28
N PRO A 88 -13.97 -17.59 5.13
CA PRO A 88 -15.22 -18.26 4.75
C PRO A 88 -16.33 -17.29 4.31
N TYR A 89 -16.45 -16.12 4.94
CA TYR A 89 -17.44 -15.11 4.57
C TYR A 89 -17.13 -14.47 3.22
N LEU A 90 -15.86 -14.18 2.94
CA LEU A 90 -15.44 -13.64 1.64
C LEU A 90 -15.60 -14.66 0.51
N LYS A 91 -15.35 -15.95 0.78
CA LYS A 91 -15.65 -17.03 -0.16
C LYS A 91 -17.15 -17.11 -0.45
N ARG A 92 -17.99 -17.05 0.59
CA ARG A 92 -19.44 -17.01 0.43
C ARG A 92 -19.91 -15.80 -0.36
N LEU A 93 -19.35 -14.61 -0.12
CA LEU A 93 -19.64 -13.41 -0.91
C LEU A 93 -19.39 -13.68 -2.40
N LYS A 94 -18.22 -14.24 -2.73
CA LYS A 94 -17.86 -14.59 -4.10
C LYS A 94 -18.78 -15.65 -4.72
N GLU A 95 -19.13 -16.70 -3.98
CA GLU A 95 -20.07 -17.74 -4.41
C GLU A 95 -21.47 -17.19 -4.70
N ASN A 96 -21.88 -16.12 -4.01
CA ASN A 96 -23.18 -15.45 -4.22
C ASN A 96 -23.10 -14.31 -5.27
N GLY A 97 -22.03 -14.25 -6.07
CA GLY A 97 -21.87 -13.26 -7.15
C GLY A 97 -21.29 -11.92 -6.72
N GLY A 98 -20.91 -11.76 -5.45
CA GLY A 98 -20.17 -10.60 -4.99
C GLY A 98 -18.75 -10.56 -5.57
N GLN A 99 -18.31 -9.38 -5.96
CA GLN A 99 -17.03 -9.17 -6.64
C GLN A 99 -16.06 -8.34 -5.79
N SER A 100 -16.58 -7.44 -4.94
CA SER A 100 -15.76 -6.60 -4.08
C SER A 100 -16.50 -6.22 -2.79
N PHE A 101 -15.75 -5.74 -1.81
CA PHE A 101 -16.27 -5.09 -0.61
C PHE A 101 -15.36 -3.92 -0.24
N VAL A 102 -15.90 -2.94 0.48
CA VAL A 102 -15.15 -1.79 1.01
C VAL A 102 -14.93 -2.01 2.50
N GLU A 103 -13.67 -2.09 2.91
CA GLU A 103 -13.26 -2.16 4.31
C GLU A 103 -13.23 -0.73 4.87
N CYS A 104 -14.14 -0.44 5.80
CA CYS A 104 -14.40 0.90 6.33
C CYS A 104 -13.88 1.08 7.77
N THR A 105 -12.92 0.28 8.22
CA THR A 105 -12.37 0.45 9.57
C THR A 105 -11.66 1.80 9.68
N PRO A 106 -12.08 2.67 10.62
CA PRO A 106 -11.61 4.06 10.70
C PRO A 106 -10.20 4.21 11.28
#